data_AF-A0A7Y5BVN6-F1
#
_entry.id   AF-A0A7Y5BVN6-F1
#
_cell.length_a   1.000
_cell.length_b   1.000
_cell.length_c   1.000
_cell.angle_alpha   90.00
_cell.angle_beta   90.00
_cell.angle_gamma   90.00
#
_symmetry.space_group_name_H-M   'P 1'
#
loop_
_entity.id
_entity.type
_entity.pdbx_description
1 polymer ?
#
loop_
_entity_poly.entity_id
_entity_poly.type
_entity_poly.pdbx_seq_one_letter_code
_entity_poly.pdbx_strand_id
1 'polypeptide(L)'
;MPLSFLYTLFMQPLHYAPKPTLLLLAQDFDARLVTTLATYGRQAGYPVILTGLIAGPIRSHLGVVLFPDRTLDTLGLTEPPWVIIPGTPACAQALGRDPRVRRLCQQANTQGGQVFAVPEVYALVEEAGLFPSEPLARAQVSPWFADYLPR
;
A
#
# COMPACT_ATOMS: atom_id res chain seq x y z
N MET A 1 30.28 -12.37 5.66
CA MET A 1 29.36 -13.13 4.78
C MET A 1 29.37 -12.46 3.42
N PRO A 2 29.47 -13.19 2.30
CA PRO A 2 29.57 -12.56 0.99
C PRO A 2 28.21 -12.00 0.55
N LEU A 3 28.18 -10.79 -0.03
CA LEU A 3 26.97 -10.12 -0.51
C LEU A 3 26.13 -10.97 -1.48
N SER A 4 26.75 -11.94 -2.16
CA SER A 4 26.09 -12.88 -3.06
C SER A 4 25.10 -13.81 -2.36
N PHE A 5 25.29 -14.12 -1.07
CA PHE A 5 24.39 -15.00 -0.33
C PHE A 5 23.10 -14.29 0.13
N LEU A 6 23.18 -12.97 0.32
CA LEU A 6 22.00 -12.14 0.55
C LEU A 6 21.17 -12.02 -0.73
N TYR A 7 21.81 -11.83 -1.88
CA TYR A 7 21.13 -11.72 -3.17
C TYR A 7 20.25 -12.93 -3.53
N THR A 8 20.70 -14.14 -3.25
CA THR A 8 19.96 -15.38 -3.55
C THR A 8 18.77 -15.62 -2.62
N LEU A 9 18.81 -15.13 -1.38
CA LEU A 9 17.68 -15.20 -0.45
C LEU A 9 16.62 -14.13 -0.73
N PHE A 10 17.01 -12.96 -1.27
CA PHE A 10 16.10 -11.86 -1.61
C PHE A 10 15.41 -12.00 -2.98
N MET A 11 15.88 -12.91 -3.84
CA MET A 11 15.38 -13.10 -5.22
C MET A 11 14.82 -14.51 -5.44
N GLN A 12 14.10 -15.08 -4.47
CA GLN A 12 13.17 -16.17 -4.78
C GLN A 12 11.97 -15.50 -5.49
N PRO A 13 11.70 -15.79 -6.78
CA PRO A 13 10.52 -15.25 -7.44
C PRO A 13 9.31 -15.77 -6.68
N LEU A 14 8.65 -14.89 -5.93
CA LEU A 14 7.34 -15.19 -5.37
C LEU A 14 6.47 -15.61 -6.57
N HIS A 15 5.90 -16.81 -6.53
CA HIS A 15 5.09 -17.43 -7.59
C HIS A 15 3.78 -16.68 -7.91
N TYR A 16 3.66 -15.40 -7.55
CA TYR A 16 2.54 -14.54 -7.88
C TYR A 16 2.87 -13.70 -9.11
N ALA A 17 1.98 -13.73 -10.10
CA ALA A 17 2.02 -12.74 -11.18
C ALA A 17 1.98 -11.32 -10.56
N PRO A 18 2.84 -10.39 -11.02
CA PRO A 18 2.98 -9.07 -10.42
C PRO A 18 1.68 -8.27 -10.61
N LYS A 19 0.93 -8.06 -9.51
CA LYS A 19 -0.30 -7.27 -9.49
C LYS A 19 -0.01 -5.78 -9.29
N PRO A 20 -0.83 -4.87 -9.86
CA PRO A 20 -0.80 -3.45 -9.52
C PRO A 20 -0.81 -3.25 -8.00
N THR A 21 0.18 -2.56 -7.46
CA THR A 21 0.29 -2.32 -6.00
C THR A 21 0.14 -0.84 -5.73
N LEU A 22 -0.98 -0.43 -5.17
CA LEU A 22 -1.33 0.96 -4.91
C LEU A 22 -0.90 1.33 -3.49
N LEU A 23 0.04 2.24 -3.38
CA LEU A 23 0.36 2.89 -2.10
C LEU A 23 -0.49 4.16 -2.01
N LEU A 24 -1.51 4.15 -1.16
CA LEU A 24 -2.39 5.30 -1.02
C LEU A 24 -1.67 6.46 -0.34
N LEU A 25 -1.80 7.65 -0.89
CA LEU A 25 -1.22 8.88 -0.38
C LEU A 25 -2.31 9.89 -0.06
N ALA A 26 -2.31 10.30 1.21
CA ALA A 26 -3.00 11.47 1.72
C ALA A 26 -2.03 12.28 2.58
N GLN A 27 -2.47 13.45 3.07
CA GLN A 27 -1.68 14.23 4.01
C GLN A 27 -1.27 13.38 5.23
N ASP A 28 -0.14 13.75 5.82
CA ASP A 28 0.42 13.13 7.02
C ASP A 28 0.87 11.68 6.86
N PHE A 29 1.02 11.15 5.64
CA PHE A 29 1.51 9.77 5.44
C PHE A 29 2.87 9.48 6.12
N ASP A 30 3.20 8.20 6.36
CA ASP A 30 4.54 7.78 6.78
C ASP A 30 5.47 7.70 5.57
N ALA A 31 6.34 8.71 5.41
CA ALA A 31 7.28 8.76 4.30
C ALA A 31 8.26 7.61 4.29
N ARG A 32 8.76 7.18 5.45
CA ARG A 32 9.72 6.07 5.53
C ARG A 32 9.04 4.79 5.03
N LEU A 33 7.81 4.51 5.48
CA LEU A 33 7.07 3.34 5.03
C LEU A 33 6.80 3.39 3.52
N VAL A 34 6.25 4.50 3.03
CA VAL A 34 5.92 4.64 1.59
C VAL A 34 7.15 4.51 0.71
N THR A 35 8.24 5.22 1.03
CA THR A 35 9.46 5.17 0.19
C THR A 35 10.12 3.80 0.25
N THR A 36 10.11 3.15 1.40
CA THR A 36 10.66 1.79 1.58
C THR A 36 9.90 0.80 0.71
N LEU A 37 8.58 0.76 0.83
CA LEU A 37 7.73 -0.16 0.06
C LEU A 37 7.79 0.12 -1.44
N ALA A 38 7.77 1.39 -1.84
CA ALA A 38 7.89 1.77 -3.24
C ALA A 38 9.24 1.33 -3.82
N THR A 39 10.33 1.53 -3.07
CA THR A 39 11.68 1.18 -3.51
C THR A 39 11.82 -0.33 -3.66
N TYR A 40 11.53 -1.09 -2.60
CA TYR A 40 11.71 -2.53 -2.62
C TYR A 40 10.73 -3.24 -3.55
N GLY A 41 9.46 -2.82 -3.57
CA GLY A 41 8.46 -3.40 -4.47
C GLY A 41 8.84 -3.20 -5.94
N ARG A 42 9.33 -2.00 -6.31
CA ARG A 42 9.82 -1.74 -7.68
C ARG A 42 11.10 -2.52 -8.00
N GLN A 43 12.03 -2.63 -7.05
CA GLN A 43 13.23 -3.46 -7.22
C GLN A 43 12.89 -4.95 -7.42
N ALA A 44 11.84 -5.44 -6.77
CA ALA A 44 11.32 -6.79 -6.93
C ALA A 44 10.44 -6.97 -8.19
N GLY A 45 10.26 -5.93 -9.02
CA GLY A 45 9.51 -6.00 -10.27
C GLY A 45 8.00 -5.84 -10.14
N TYR A 46 7.48 -5.43 -8.97
CA TYR A 46 6.07 -5.12 -8.81
C TYR A 46 5.74 -3.73 -9.41
N PRO A 47 4.59 -3.59 -10.11
CA PRO A 47 4.09 -2.30 -10.58
C PRO A 47 3.51 -1.48 -9.40
N VAL A 48 4.39 -0.85 -8.62
CA VAL A 48 4.02 -0.02 -7.49
C VAL A 48 3.67 1.41 -7.92
N ILE A 49 2.45 1.84 -7.61
CA ILE A 49 1.86 3.13 -7.99
C ILE A 49 1.55 3.94 -6.73
N LEU A 50 2.22 5.07 -6.56
CA LEU A 50 1.89 6.08 -5.56
C LEU A 50 0.57 6.74 -5.97
N THR A 51 -0.48 6.53 -5.19
CA THR A 51 -1.86 6.88 -5.56
C THR A 51 -2.41 7.94 -4.64
N GLY A 52 -2.50 9.18 -5.13
CA GLY A 52 -2.99 10.32 -4.35
C GLY A 52 -4.51 10.46 -4.35
N LEU A 53 -5.07 11.00 -3.26
CA LEU A 53 -6.46 11.52 -3.27
C LEU A 53 -6.61 12.76 -4.16
N ILE A 54 -5.52 13.52 -4.30
CA ILE A 54 -5.41 14.73 -5.10
C ILE A 54 -4.16 14.65 -5.99
N ALA A 55 -4.14 15.46 -7.04
CA ALA A 55 -2.93 15.69 -7.81
C ALA A 55 -1.98 16.64 -7.08
N GLY A 56 -0.68 16.57 -7.39
CA GLY A 56 0.33 17.49 -6.88
C GLY A 56 1.01 17.02 -5.59
N PRO A 57 1.79 17.90 -4.93
CA PRO A 57 2.62 17.53 -3.79
C PRO A 57 1.78 17.18 -2.56
N ILE A 58 2.09 16.05 -1.93
CA ILE A 58 1.49 15.58 -0.68
C ILE A 58 2.59 15.54 0.39
N ARG A 59 2.31 16.09 1.58
CA ARG A 59 3.28 16.21 2.66
C ARG A 59 3.09 15.09 3.69
N SER A 60 4.20 14.51 4.12
CA SER A 60 4.26 13.49 5.17
C SER A 60 4.25 14.12 6.56
N HIS A 61 4.01 13.31 7.59
CA HIS A 61 4.09 13.78 8.99
C HIS A 61 5.49 14.27 9.41
N LEU A 62 6.53 13.94 8.63
CA LEU A 62 7.92 14.41 8.85
C LEU A 62 8.33 15.52 7.87
N GLY A 63 7.39 16.10 7.13
CA GLY A 63 7.65 17.20 6.20
C GLY A 63 8.22 16.79 4.85
N VAL A 64 8.46 15.50 4.60
CA VAL A 64 8.84 14.96 3.28
C VAL A 64 7.68 15.15 2.31
N VAL A 65 7.97 15.60 1.09
CA VAL A 65 6.96 15.83 0.06
C VAL A 65 7.12 14.81 -1.05
N LEU A 66 6.04 14.10 -1.37
CA LEU A 66 5.98 13.19 -2.50
C LEU A 66 4.92 13.65 -3.50
N PHE A 67 5.17 13.39 -4.78
CA PHE A 67 4.17 13.51 -5.84
C PHE A 67 3.59 12.12 -6.10
N PRO A 68 2.26 11.98 -6.16
CA PRO A 68 1.64 10.73 -6.56
C PRO A 68 1.91 10.48 -8.06
N ASP A 69 2.11 9.22 -8.43
CA ASP A 69 2.22 8.81 -9.83
C ASP A 69 0.88 8.98 -10.55
N ARG A 70 -0.22 8.69 -9.82
CA ARG A 70 -1.60 8.80 -10.27
C ARG A 70 -2.50 9.28 -9.15
N THR A 71 -3.64 9.86 -9.49
CA THR A 71 -4.75 10.05 -8.56
C THR A 71 -5.75 8.91 -8.67
N LEU A 72 -6.60 8.73 -7.65
CA LEU A 72 -7.72 7.77 -7.69
C LEU A 72 -8.57 7.90 -8.96
N ASP A 73 -8.76 9.12 -9.46
CA ASP A 73 -9.59 9.38 -10.66
C ASP A 73 -8.89 8.96 -11.97
N THR A 74 -7.58 8.71 -11.93
CA THR A 74 -6.72 8.48 -13.11
C THR A 74 -6.05 7.11 -13.14
N LEU A 75 -6.42 6.21 -12.21
CA LEU A 75 -5.77 4.91 -12.03
C LEU A 75 -5.88 3.99 -13.26
N GLY A 76 -7.06 3.92 -13.89
CA GLY A 76 -7.28 3.12 -15.11
C GLY A 76 -6.88 1.64 -14.98
N LEU A 77 -7.24 0.99 -13.87
CA LEU A 77 -6.80 -0.39 -13.58
C LEU A 77 -7.46 -1.40 -14.51
N THR A 78 -6.64 -2.25 -15.13
CA THR A 78 -7.07 -3.41 -15.93
C THR A 78 -7.08 -4.70 -15.14
N GLU A 79 -6.43 -4.72 -13.97
CA GLU A 79 -6.25 -5.88 -13.11
C GLU A 79 -6.55 -5.53 -11.64
N PRO A 80 -6.99 -6.50 -10.83
CA PRO A 80 -7.30 -6.28 -9.42
C PRO A 80 -6.04 -5.87 -8.63
N PRO A 81 -6.04 -4.69 -7.98
CA PRO A 81 -4.87 -4.19 -7.29
C PRO A 81 -4.71 -4.82 -5.91
N TRP A 82 -3.47 -4.78 -5.42
CA TRP A 82 -3.19 -4.69 -4.00
C TRP A 82 -3.28 -3.23 -3.57
N VAL A 83 -4.01 -2.94 -2.49
CA VAL A 83 -4.17 -1.60 -1.93
C VAL A 83 -3.48 -1.56 -0.58
N ILE A 84 -2.59 -0.60 -0.38
CA ILE A 84 -1.81 -0.45 0.84
C ILE A 84 -2.12 0.90 1.47
N ILE A 85 -2.54 0.87 2.74
CA ILE A 85 -2.85 2.04 3.56
C ILE A 85 -1.65 2.31 4.48
N PRO A 86 -0.96 3.46 4.33
CA PRO A 86 0.22 3.77 5.13
C PRO A 86 -0.12 4.17 6.58
N GLY A 87 0.88 4.09 7.44
CA GLY A 87 0.73 3.86 8.87
C GLY A 87 0.46 5.01 9.83
N THR A 88 0.13 6.21 9.36
CA THR A 88 -0.23 7.27 10.31
C THR A 88 -1.74 7.31 10.53
N PRO A 89 -2.21 7.45 11.79
CA PRO A 89 -3.63 7.63 12.08
C PRO A 89 -4.30 8.77 11.29
N ALA A 90 -3.60 9.90 11.13
CA ALA A 90 -4.11 11.05 10.38
C ALA A 90 -4.32 10.72 8.89
N CYS A 91 -3.36 10.04 8.26
CA CYS A 91 -3.50 9.59 6.88
C CYS A 91 -4.62 8.55 6.73
N ALA A 92 -4.68 7.56 7.63
CA ALA A 92 -5.74 6.55 7.61
C ALA A 92 -7.14 7.17 7.76
N GLN A 93 -7.31 8.17 8.64
CA GLN A 93 -8.56 8.92 8.77
C GLN A 93 -8.90 9.71 7.50
N ALA A 94 -7.91 10.37 6.89
CA ALA A 94 -8.11 11.10 5.64
C ALA A 94 -8.58 10.17 4.51
N LEU A 95 -7.94 9.00 4.39
CA LEU A 95 -8.31 7.96 3.43
C LEU A 95 -9.70 7.37 3.74
N GLY A 96 -10.00 7.10 5.00
CA GLY A 96 -11.29 6.54 5.43
C GLY A 96 -12.49 7.47 5.22
N ARG A 97 -12.26 8.80 5.17
CA ARG A 97 -13.29 9.80 4.86
C ARG A 97 -13.57 9.93 3.36
N ASP A 98 -12.69 9.45 2.48
CA ASP A 98 -12.87 9.55 1.04
C ASP A 98 -13.69 8.34 0.51
N PRO A 99 -14.91 8.55 -0.02
CA PRO A 99 -15.75 7.47 -0.50
C PRO A 99 -15.14 6.72 -1.69
N ARG A 100 -14.21 7.33 -2.45
CA ARG A 100 -13.50 6.68 -3.55
C ARG A 100 -12.54 5.61 -3.05
N VAL A 101 -11.92 5.81 -1.89
CA VAL A 101 -11.05 4.81 -1.25
C VAL A 101 -11.86 3.59 -0.85
N ARG A 102 -13.03 3.78 -0.23
CA ARG A 102 -13.92 2.66 0.12
C ARG A 102 -14.32 1.85 -1.10
N ARG A 103 -14.71 2.52 -2.20
CA ARG A 103 -15.05 1.84 -3.47
C ARG A 103 -13.87 1.06 -4.04
N LEU A 104 -12.68 1.65 -4.04
CA LEU A 104 -11.45 0.99 -4.51
C LEU A 104 -11.16 -0.27 -3.69
N CYS A 105 -11.22 -0.19 -2.36
CA CYS A 105 -10.97 -1.33 -1.48
C CYS A 105 -11.99 -2.47 -1.70
N GLN A 106 -13.27 -2.12 -1.85
CA GLN A 106 -14.33 -3.08 -2.16
C GLN A 106 -14.11 -3.74 -3.53
N GLN A 107 -13.81 -2.94 -4.55
CA GLN A 107 -13.51 -3.44 -5.90
C GLN A 107 -12.31 -4.39 -5.89
N ALA A 108 -11.20 -3.97 -5.25
CA ALA A 108 -10.02 -4.80 -5.09
C ALA A 108 -10.39 -6.15 -4.47
N ASN A 109 -11.13 -6.17 -3.37
CA ASN A 109 -11.53 -7.41 -2.72
C ASN A 109 -12.43 -8.30 -3.60
N THR A 110 -13.46 -7.72 -4.24
CA THR A 110 -14.39 -8.49 -5.09
C THR A 110 -13.74 -9.08 -6.33
N GLN A 111 -12.61 -8.53 -6.78
CA GLN A 111 -11.90 -8.94 -7.99
C GLN A 111 -10.66 -9.80 -7.69
N GLY A 112 -10.47 -10.25 -6.44
CA GLY A 112 -9.31 -11.08 -6.06
C GLY A 112 -8.02 -10.30 -5.81
N GLY A 113 -8.12 -8.98 -5.62
CA GLY A 113 -7.12 -8.12 -5.01
C GLY A 113 -7.19 -8.19 -3.47
N GLN A 114 -6.36 -7.40 -2.79
CA GLN A 114 -6.28 -7.40 -1.32
C GLN A 114 -6.01 -6.00 -0.79
N VAL A 115 -6.49 -5.73 0.43
CA VAL A 115 -6.24 -4.49 1.16
C VAL A 115 -5.33 -4.80 2.33
N PHE A 116 -4.22 -4.08 2.40
CA PHE A 116 -3.25 -4.16 3.47
C PHE A 116 -3.19 -2.81 4.18
N ALA A 117 -2.90 -2.86 5.46
CA ALA A 117 -2.51 -1.70 6.23
C ALA A 117 -1.36 -2.12 7.16
N VAL A 118 -0.80 -1.18 7.90
CA VAL A 118 0.12 -1.53 8.99
C VAL A 118 -0.63 -1.63 10.33
N PRO A 119 -0.11 -2.38 11.31
CA PRO A 119 -0.80 -2.65 12.56
C PRO A 119 -1.31 -1.40 13.29
N GLU A 120 -0.56 -0.31 13.24
CA GLU A 120 -0.84 0.96 13.92
C GLU A 120 -2.16 1.62 13.48
N VAL A 121 -2.66 1.31 12.28
CA VAL A 121 -3.88 1.91 11.72
C VAL A 121 -5.03 0.92 11.55
N TYR A 122 -4.88 -0.35 11.96
CA TYR A 122 -5.90 -1.38 11.73
C TYR A 122 -7.28 -1.01 12.26
N ALA A 123 -7.37 -0.54 13.51
CA ALA A 123 -8.66 -0.16 14.09
C ALA A 123 -9.36 0.95 13.29
N LEU A 124 -8.60 1.93 12.79
CA LEU A 124 -9.14 3.04 12.00
C LEU A 124 -9.57 2.59 10.60
N VAL A 125 -8.82 1.69 9.98
CA VAL A 125 -9.14 1.11 8.66
C VAL A 125 -10.38 0.24 8.76
N GLU A 126 -10.53 -0.52 9.84
CA GLU A 126 -11.71 -1.33 10.15
C GLU A 126 -12.94 -0.44 10.42
N GLU A 127 -12.82 0.56 11.28
CA GLU A 127 -13.89 1.53 11.57
C GLU A 127 -14.35 2.27 10.30
N ALA A 128 -13.41 2.61 9.42
CA ALA A 128 -13.70 3.25 8.14
C ALA A 128 -14.35 2.30 7.11
N GLY A 129 -14.49 1.00 7.41
CA GLY A 129 -15.05 -0.01 6.53
C GLY A 129 -14.21 -0.21 5.26
N LEU A 130 -12.89 -0.05 5.37
CA LEU A 130 -11.95 -0.23 4.25
C LEU A 130 -11.49 -1.67 4.11
N PHE A 131 -11.55 -2.45 5.19
CA PHE A 131 -11.35 -3.88 5.13
C PHE A 131 -12.59 -4.62 4.64
N PRO A 132 -12.42 -5.79 4.00
CA PRO A 132 -13.55 -6.63 3.64
C PRO A 132 -14.32 -7.12 4.88
N SER A 133 -15.60 -7.40 4.68
CA SER A 133 -16.55 -7.81 5.72
C SER A 133 -16.37 -9.24 6.24
N GLU A 134 -15.49 -10.03 5.63
CA GLU A 134 -15.06 -11.30 6.24
C GLU A 134 -13.96 -11.02 7.28
N PRO A 135 -14.02 -11.66 8.46
CA PRO A 135 -13.04 -11.44 9.52
C PRO A 135 -11.66 -11.73 8.94
N LEU A 136 -10.85 -10.68 8.78
CA LEU A 136 -9.57 -10.77 8.10
C LEU A 136 -8.82 -12.01 8.58
N ALA A 137 -8.44 -12.85 7.62
CA ALA A 137 -7.20 -13.59 7.70
C ALA A 137 -6.15 -12.61 8.22
N ARG A 138 -5.85 -12.71 9.53
CA ARG A 138 -4.91 -11.85 10.27
C ARG A 138 -3.76 -11.53 9.36
N ALA A 139 -3.72 -10.29 8.87
CA ALA A 139 -2.54 -9.67 8.30
C ALA A 139 -1.54 -10.67 7.73
N GLN A 140 -1.95 -11.46 6.72
CA GLN A 140 -0.96 -11.94 5.76
C GLN A 140 -0.67 -10.74 4.88
N VAL A 141 -0.05 -9.75 5.50
CA VAL A 141 1.04 -9.02 4.90
C VAL A 141 1.61 -9.89 3.80
N SER A 142 1.45 -9.47 2.53
CA SER A 142 2.04 -10.22 1.43
C SER A 142 3.48 -10.57 1.82
N PRO A 143 3.99 -11.81 1.62
CA PRO A 143 5.27 -12.23 2.19
C PRO A 143 6.40 -11.21 2.00
N TRP A 144 6.41 -10.51 0.85
CA TRP A 144 7.35 -9.42 0.62
C TRP A 144 7.12 -8.19 1.53
N PHE A 145 5.89 -7.75 1.77
CA PHE A 145 5.59 -6.57 2.59
C PHE A 145 6.06 -6.73 4.04
N ALA A 146 6.05 -7.95 4.60
CA ALA A 146 6.46 -8.23 5.98
C ALA A 146 7.94 -8.00 6.17
N ASP A 147 8.72 -8.42 5.18
CA ASP A 147 10.16 -8.34 5.20
C ASP A 147 10.67 -6.89 5.12
N TYR A 148 9.81 -5.95 4.67
CA TYR A 148 10.14 -4.53 4.52
C TYR A 148 9.44 -3.62 5.54
N LEU A 149 8.66 -4.16 6.47
CA LEU A 149 8.18 -3.37 7.60
C LEU A 149 9.35 -3.07 8.55
N PRO A 150 9.56 -1.81 8.94
CA PRO A 150 10.56 -1.48 9.93
C PRO A 150 10.23 -2.18 11.25
N ARG A 151 11.20 -2.94 11.78
CA ARG A 151 11.11 -3.64 13.07
C ARG A 151 11.21 -2.69 14.25
#